data_AF-A0A7J6UNM8-F1
#
_entry.id   AF-A0A7J6UNM8-F1
#
_cell.length_a   1.000
_cell.length_b   1.000
_cell.length_c   1.000
_cell.angle_alpha   90.00
_cell.angle_beta   90.00
_cell.angle_gamma   90.00
#
_symmetry.space_group_name_H-M   'P 1'
#
loop_
_entity.id
_entity.type
_entity.pdbx_description
1 polymer ?
#
loop_
_entity_poly.entity_id
_entity_poly.type
_entity_poly.pdbx_seq_one_letter_code
_entity_poly.pdbx_strand_id
1 'polypeptide(L)'
;MAVVVEAERFIRVFPEGEVGHAPSENLFLCPMNVTDGVDLSSWPSEEVTIDGTLCMDCDELMEVDKRGDFLKCLTEVTNATTHALDMLGIDASIIDGTLLGWQRHDKGHIPWDADADLTIMQSHCRRAFNEHATQQHKNMAALLKDHLPTDSYYRVAAIKYGVGSELDPDEWTGCNTTEIRVTHKYRGVSCHADVFQMLQSTDPSAPCQRCPIPVNSSATTVCRSSLSDQCGLLEDVLPMRWDTLNGVNVKVPANPEAALRSHFGSTSARLINLKEIPRNYKYSSYRLVIGEANSDDDEIIMDNGSTADGIFLSDDVDVVKSSDKLSAETTVTSALVDTV
;
A
#
# COMPACT_ATOMS: atom_id res chain seq x y z
N MET A 1 -28.58 -16.78 -19.60
CA MET A 1 -27.75 -15.83 -18.83
C MET A 1 -28.71 -15.05 -17.97
N ALA A 2 -28.64 -15.23 -16.64
CA ALA A 2 -29.37 -14.37 -15.72
C ALA A 2 -28.65 -13.03 -15.68
N VAL A 3 -29.37 -11.95 -15.95
CA VAL A 3 -28.91 -10.59 -15.67
C VAL A 3 -28.90 -10.47 -14.15
N VAL A 4 -27.73 -10.48 -13.53
CA VAL A 4 -27.60 -10.00 -12.16
C VAL A 4 -27.73 -8.49 -12.30
N VAL A 5 -28.85 -7.95 -11.83
CA VAL A 5 -28.96 -6.52 -11.55
C VAL A 5 -28.07 -6.34 -10.33
N GLU A 6 -26.84 -5.87 -10.54
CA GLU A 6 -26.05 -5.31 -9.43
C GLU A 6 -26.90 -4.17 -8.86
N ALA A 7 -27.13 -4.19 -7.55
CA ALA A 7 -27.90 -3.15 -6.89
C ALA A 7 -27.23 -1.80 -7.20
N GLU A 8 -28.04 -0.76 -7.43
CA GLU A 8 -27.51 0.59 -7.59
C GLU A 8 -26.70 0.92 -6.32
N ARG A 9 -25.46 1.38 -6.51
CA ARG A 9 -24.58 1.77 -5.42
C ARG A 9 -24.33 3.24 -5.55
N PHE A 10 -24.71 4.01 -4.55
CA PHE A 10 -24.34 5.42 -4.46
C PHE A 10 -23.18 5.59 -3.50
N ILE A 11 -22.24 6.47 -3.86
CA ILE A 11 -21.10 6.82 -3.00
C ILE A 11 -21.25 8.28 -2.59
N ARG A 12 -21.34 8.52 -1.28
CA ARG A 12 -21.21 9.85 -0.70
C ARG A 12 -19.72 10.20 -0.63
N VAL A 13 -19.26 10.98 -1.60
CA VAL A 13 -17.85 11.37 -1.75
C VAL A 13 -17.51 12.47 -0.75
N PHE A 14 -16.42 12.27 -0.01
CA PHE A 14 -15.92 13.22 0.97
C PHE A 14 -15.29 14.47 0.32
N PRO A 15 -15.48 15.67 0.91
CA PRO A 15 -14.98 16.94 0.37
C PRO A 15 -13.50 17.21 0.70
N GLU A 16 -12.78 16.32 1.37
CA GLU A 16 -11.38 16.57 1.80
C GLU A 16 -10.33 16.31 0.72
N GLY A 17 -9.79 17.40 0.14
CA GLY A 17 -8.72 17.46 -0.88
C GLY A 17 -7.62 16.40 -0.77
N GLU A 18 -7.12 16.26 0.45
CA GLU A 18 -6.02 15.36 0.77
C GLU A 18 -6.31 14.72 2.11
N VAL A 19 -6.38 13.39 2.11
CA VAL A 19 -6.69 12.59 3.29
C VAL A 19 -5.42 11.87 3.74
N GLY A 20 -5.01 12.08 5.00
CA GLY A 20 -3.80 11.45 5.53
C GLY A 20 -3.88 9.93 5.56
N HIS A 21 -5.06 9.41 5.90
CA HIS A 21 -5.39 8.00 6.01
C HIS A 21 -6.92 7.83 5.91
N ALA A 22 -7.40 6.76 5.30
CA ALA A 22 -8.81 6.38 5.28
C ALA A 22 -8.96 4.85 5.45
N PRO A 23 -10.02 4.38 6.16
CA PRO A 23 -10.36 2.97 6.25
C PRO A 23 -10.61 2.34 4.88
N SER A 24 -10.40 1.04 4.74
CA SER A 24 -10.49 0.36 3.44
C SER A 24 -11.90 0.36 2.87
N GLU A 25 -12.91 0.29 3.74
CA GLU A 25 -14.34 0.41 3.39
C GLU A 25 -14.70 1.76 2.75
N ASN A 26 -13.86 2.78 2.93
CA ASN A 26 -14.06 4.11 2.37
C ASN A 26 -13.25 4.36 1.08
N LEU A 27 -12.54 3.35 0.57
CA LEU A 27 -11.71 3.47 -0.62
C LEU A 27 -12.34 2.74 -1.80
N PHE A 28 -12.59 3.48 -2.87
CA PHE A 28 -13.16 2.97 -4.10
C PHE A 28 -12.25 3.29 -5.30
N LEU A 29 -12.17 2.35 -6.25
CA LEU A 29 -11.57 2.58 -7.55
C LEU A 29 -12.67 2.72 -8.60
N CYS A 30 -12.87 3.95 -9.06
CA CYS A 30 -13.88 4.27 -10.06
C CYS A 30 -13.26 4.43 -11.46
N PRO A 31 -13.90 3.94 -12.53
CA PRO A 31 -13.49 4.26 -13.89
C PRO A 31 -13.44 5.78 -14.14
N MET A 32 -12.49 6.23 -14.96
CA MET A 32 -12.32 7.66 -15.23
C MET A 32 -13.52 8.32 -15.93
N ASN A 33 -14.42 7.55 -16.52
CA ASN A 33 -15.63 8.02 -17.21
C ASN A 33 -16.89 8.06 -16.33
N VAL A 34 -16.79 7.79 -15.02
CA VAL A 34 -17.91 8.04 -14.10
C VAL A 34 -18.18 9.54 -14.09
N THR A 35 -19.28 9.92 -14.74
CA THR A 35 -19.79 11.30 -14.83
C THR A 35 -21.25 11.27 -14.43
N ASP A 36 -21.53 11.32 -13.13
CA ASP A 36 -22.90 11.30 -12.64
C ASP A 36 -23.42 12.73 -12.39
N GLY A 37 -23.60 13.50 -13.47
CA GLY A 37 -24.12 14.88 -13.41
C GLY A 37 -23.25 15.91 -12.67
N VAL A 38 -22.24 15.48 -11.92
CA VAL A 38 -21.30 16.28 -11.14
C VAL A 38 -19.98 16.41 -11.89
N ASP A 39 -19.52 17.65 -12.07
CA ASP A 39 -18.21 17.92 -12.68
C ASP A 39 -17.08 17.61 -11.69
N LEU A 40 -16.63 16.35 -11.71
CA LEU A 40 -15.47 15.88 -10.95
C LEU A 40 -14.12 16.32 -11.55
N SER A 41 -14.10 17.20 -12.56
CA SER A 41 -12.84 17.80 -13.05
C SER A 41 -12.23 18.77 -12.05
N SER A 42 -13.05 19.29 -11.13
CA SER A 42 -12.65 20.09 -9.98
C SER A 42 -13.10 19.44 -8.67
N TRP A 43 -12.37 19.72 -7.61
CA TRP A 43 -12.66 19.17 -6.29
C TRP A 43 -13.97 19.74 -5.73
N PRO A 44 -14.95 18.93 -5.30
CA PRO A 44 -16.22 19.46 -4.78
C PRO A 44 -16.00 20.12 -3.41
N SER A 45 -16.52 21.33 -3.24
CA SER A 45 -16.40 22.08 -1.97
C SER A 45 -17.26 21.52 -0.83
N GLU A 46 -18.18 20.61 -1.16
CA GLU A 46 -19.15 19.98 -0.28
C GLU A 46 -19.28 18.48 -0.65
N GLU A 47 -19.88 17.68 0.22
CA GLU A 47 -20.16 16.28 -0.08
C GLU A 47 -21.05 16.16 -1.32
N VAL A 48 -20.69 15.23 -2.21
CA VAL A 48 -21.47 14.93 -3.41
C VAL A 48 -21.78 13.45 -3.47
N THR A 49 -22.97 13.10 -3.94
CA THR A 49 -23.33 11.71 -4.20
C THR A 49 -23.07 11.40 -5.68
N ILE A 50 -22.44 10.26 -5.95
CA ILE A 50 -22.21 9.77 -7.31
C ILE A 50 -22.75 8.35 -7.45
N ASP A 51 -23.21 8.01 -8.65
CA ASP A 51 -23.43 6.63 -9.09
C ASP A 51 -22.09 5.89 -9.09
N GLY A 52 -21.93 5.03 -8.09
CA GLY A 52 -20.77 4.19 -7.85
C GLY A 52 -20.94 2.76 -8.36
N THR A 53 -21.97 2.46 -9.16
CA THR A 53 -22.27 1.10 -9.65
C THR A 53 -21.08 0.48 -10.40
N LEU A 54 -20.26 1.29 -11.07
CA LEU A 54 -19.05 0.82 -11.78
C LEU A 54 -17.77 0.91 -10.95
N CYS A 55 -17.84 1.42 -9.72
CA CYS A 55 -16.70 1.55 -8.83
C CYS A 55 -16.49 0.26 -8.06
N MET A 56 -15.23 -0.15 -7.94
CA MET A 56 -14.85 -1.28 -7.09
C MET A 56 -14.53 -0.79 -5.68
N ASP A 57 -15.17 -1.35 -4.67
CA ASP A 57 -14.72 -1.20 -3.29
C ASP A 57 -13.45 -2.05 -3.03
N CYS A 58 -12.90 -1.99 -1.82
CA CYS A 58 -11.70 -2.76 -1.49
C CYS A 58 -11.93 -4.27 -1.54
N ASP A 59 -13.09 -4.78 -1.12
CA ASP A 59 -13.36 -6.21 -1.10
C ASP A 59 -13.47 -6.76 -2.52
N GLU A 60 -14.20 -6.06 -3.40
CA GLU A 60 -14.28 -6.35 -4.83
C GLU A 60 -12.89 -6.29 -5.49
N LEU A 61 -12.11 -5.25 -5.16
CA LEU A 61 -10.74 -5.12 -5.67
C LEU A 61 -9.87 -6.31 -5.24
N MET A 62 -10.05 -6.86 -4.04
CA MET A 62 -9.29 -8.02 -3.56
C MET A 62 -9.63 -9.30 -4.35
N GLU A 63 -10.82 -9.41 -4.92
CA GLU A 63 -11.24 -10.58 -5.70
C GLU A 63 -10.74 -10.52 -7.16
N VAL A 64 -10.66 -9.33 -7.75
CA VAL A 64 -10.24 -9.13 -9.15
C VAL A 64 -8.83 -9.68 -9.40
N ASP A 65 -8.68 -10.53 -10.41
CA ASP A 65 -7.39 -11.14 -10.80
C ASP A 65 -6.59 -11.75 -9.64
N LYS A 66 -7.26 -12.30 -8.62
CA LYS A 66 -6.63 -12.83 -7.38
C LYS A 66 -5.79 -11.79 -6.64
N ARG A 67 -6.25 -10.54 -6.59
CA ARG A 67 -5.51 -9.44 -6.00
C ARG A 67 -5.17 -9.64 -4.52
N GLY A 68 -6.07 -10.20 -3.73
CA GLY A 68 -5.84 -10.52 -2.33
C GLY A 68 -4.69 -11.52 -2.14
N ASP A 69 -4.66 -12.58 -2.95
CA ASP A 69 -3.54 -13.54 -2.97
C ASP A 69 -2.23 -12.85 -3.43
N PHE A 70 -2.31 -11.90 -4.37
CA PHE A 70 -1.15 -11.12 -4.82
C PHE A 70 -0.59 -10.21 -3.72
N LEU A 71 -1.43 -9.47 -2.99
CA LEU A 71 -0.97 -8.66 -1.86
C LEU A 71 -0.43 -9.53 -0.73
N LYS A 72 -1.04 -10.70 -0.49
CA LYS A 72 -0.50 -11.67 0.46
C LYS A 72 0.89 -12.17 0.04
N CYS A 73 1.08 -12.46 -1.26
CA CYS A 73 2.37 -12.80 -1.84
C CYS A 73 3.40 -11.68 -1.59
N LEU A 74 3.04 -10.41 -1.81
CA LEU A 74 3.92 -9.26 -1.53
C LEU A 74 4.33 -9.18 -0.05
N THR A 75 3.37 -9.39 0.85
CA THR A 75 3.61 -9.40 2.29
C THR A 75 4.59 -10.52 2.67
N GLU A 76 4.43 -11.73 2.12
CA GLU A 76 5.31 -12.88 2.39
C GLU A 76 6.73 -12.70 1.83
N VAL A 77 6.86 -12.20 0.60
CA VAL A 77 8.19 -11.97 -0.01
C VAL A 77 8.94 -10.84 0.66
N THR A 78 8.24 -9.78 1.09
CA THR A 78 8.85 -8.67 1.83
C THR A 78 9.40 -9.16 3.17
N ASN A 79 8.58 -9.87 3.96
CA ASN A 79 8.99 -10.45 5.24
C ASN A 79 10.19 -11.40 5.13
N ALA A 80 10.13 -12.36 4.20
CA ALA A 80 11.20 -13.31 3.98
C ALA A 80 12.50 -12.60 3.56
N THR A 81 12.41 -11.61 2.66
CA THR A 81 13.57 -10.86 2.18
C THR A 81 14.18 -10.00 3.28
N THR A 82 13.37 -9.30 4.07
CA THR A 82 13.86 -8.49 5.20
C THR A 82 14.57 -9.35 6.22
N HIS A 83 14.02 -10.50 6.61
CA HIS A 83 14.67 -11.42 7.54
C HIS A 83 15.96 -12.04 6.97
N ALA A 84 15.96 -12.44 5.69
CA ALA A 84 17.15 -13.00 5.06
C ALA A 84 18.31 -11.99 5.00
N LEU A 85 18.02 -10.71 4.73
CA LEU A 85 19.00 -9.63 4.75
C LEU A 85 19.47 -9.32 6.18
N ASP A 86 18.56 -9.32 7.16
CA ASP A 86 18.91 -9.10 8.58
C ASP A 86 19.85 -10.18 9.13
N MET A 87 19.63 -11.45 8.76
CA MET A 87 20.53 -12.57 9.13
C MET A 87 21.95 -12.41 8.58
N LEU A 88 22.10 -11.69 7.46
CA LEU A 88 23.39 -11.34 6.85
C LEU A 88 23.99 -10.04 7.45
N GLY A 89 23.37 -9.45 8.48
CA GLY A 89 23.77 -8.17 9.05
C GLY A 89 23.49 -6.97 8.14
N ILE A 90 22.59 -7.11 7.17
CA ILE A 90 22.18 -6.03 6.26
C ILE A 90 20.85 -5.46 6.76
N ASP A 91 20.89 -4.23 7.28
CA ASP A 91 19.68 -3.46 7.52
C ASP A 91 18.96 -3.17 6.20
N ALA A 92 17.74 -3.70 6.07
CA ALA A 92 16.85 -3.53 4.92
C ALA A 92 15.49 -3.01 5.37
N SER A 93 15.04 -1.87 4.84
CA SER A 93 13.73 -1.28 5.17
C SER A 93 12.85 -1.10 3.95
N ILE A 94 11.53 -1.14 4.15
CA ILE A 94 10.57 -0.80 3.10
C ILE A 94 10.76 0.65 2.61
N ILE A 95 10.52 0.87 1.31
CA ILE A 95 10.67 2.17 0.66
C ILE A 95 9.61 2.36 -0.43
N ASP A 96 9.68 3.47 -1.18
CA ASP A 96 8.84 3.76 -2.36
C ASP A 96 7.34 3.48 -2.11
N GLY A 97 6.67 2.73 -2.99
CA GLY A 97 5.24 2.42 -2.90
C GLY A 97 4.88 1.64 -1.63
N THR A 98 5.79 0.79 -1.16
CA THR A 98 5.58 -0.03 0.04
C THR A 98 5.60 0.81 1.32
N LEU A 99 6.55 1.73 1.47
CA LEU A 99 6.59 2.66 2.60
C LEU A 99 5.41 3.64 2.56
N LEU A 100 5.02 4.07 1.35
CA LEU A 100 3.87 4.93 1.16
C LEU A 100 2.56 4.23 1.55
N GLY A 101 2.44 2.95 1.16
CA GLY A 101 1.38 2.05 1.60
C GLY A 101 1.31 1.97 3.11
N TRP A 102 2.45 1.68 3.74
CA TRP A 102 2.57 1.55 5.18
C TRP A 102 2.09 2.81 5.92
N GLN A 103 2.39 3.99 5.38
CA GLN A 103 1.96 5.26 5.96
C GLN A 103 0.46 5.55 5.76
N ARG A 104 -0.12 5.19 4.59
CA ARG A 104 -1.47 5.60 4.20
C ARG A 104 -2.56 4.58 4.53
N HIS A 105 -2.22 3.30 4.65
CA HIS A 105 -3.17 2.19 4.70
C HIS A 105 -2.97 1.33 5.95
N ASP A 106 -2.91 1.95 7.14
CA ASP A 106 -2.79 1.26 8.43
C ASP A 106 -1.66 0.21 8.46
N LYS A 107 -0.48 0.60 8.00
CA LYS A 107 0.67 -0.30 7.87
C LYS A 107 0.40 -1.45 6.90
N GLY A 108 -0.34 -1.23 5.83
CA GLY A 108 -0.60 -2.20 4.77
C GLY A 108 0.05 -1.83 3.44
N HIS A 109 -0.13 -2.70 2.43
CA HIS A 109 0.20 -2.35 1.05
C HIS A 109 -0.85 -1.40 0.47
N ILE A 110 -0.47 -0.60 -0.52
CA ILE A 110 -1.45 0.09 -1.34
C ILE A 110 -2.31 -0.98 -2.07
N PRO A 111 -3.65 -0.95 -1.99
CA PRO A 111 -4.49 -2.02 -2.52
C PRO A 111 -4.31 -2.30 -4.02
N TRP A 112 -3.77 -1.33 -4.77
CA TRP A 112 -3.47 -1.41 -6.21
C TRP A 112 -1.97 -1.43 -6.57
N ASP A 113 -1.05 -1.57 -5.60
CA ASP A 113 0.40 -1.65 -5.83
C ASP A 113 0.86 -2.81 -6.75
N ALA A 114 1.96 -2.66 -7.47
CA ALA A 114 2.39 -3.67 -8.44
C ALA A 114 3.51 -4.60 -7.93
N ASP A 115 4.19 -4.20 -6.85
CA ASP A 115 5.33 -4.88 -6.26
C ASP A 115 5.59 -4.37 -4.85
N ALA A 116 6.68 -4.86 -4.25
CA ALA A 116 7.18 -4.35 -2.99
C ALA A 116 8.61 -3.82 -3.16
N ASP A 117 8.97 -2.80 -2.40
CA ASP A 117 10.27 -2.15 -2.48
C ASP A 117 10.94 -2.14 -1.11
N LEU A 118 12.20 -2.56 -1.10
CA LEU A 118 13.13 -2.50 0.01
C LEU A 118 14.34 -1.66 -0.37
N THR A 119 15.00 -1.09 0.62
CA THR A 119 16.31 -0.46 0.45
C THR A 119 17.35 -1.01 1.40
N ILE A 120 18.60 -1.06 0.94
CA ILE A 120 19.78 -1.41 1.73
C ILE A 120 20.91 -0.43 1.45
N MET A 121 21.84 -0.30 2.40
CA MET A 121 23.10 0.39 2.14
C MET A 121 24.05 -0.52 1.35
N GLN A 122 24.61 -0.03 0.24
CA GLN A 122 25.55 -0.82 -0.56
C GLN A 122 26.80 -1.22 0.25
N SER A 123 27.26 -0.33 1.15
CA SER A 123 28.37 -0.62 2.04
C SER A 123 28.08 -1.80 2.99
N HIS A 124 26.83 -1.95 3.45
CA HIS A 124 26.41 -3.08 4.28
C HIS A 124 26.37 -4.37 3.45
N CYS A 125 25.85 -4.30 2.22
CA CYS A 125 25.88 -5.41 1.27
C CYS A 125 27.31 -5.92 1.05
N ARG A 126 28.26 -5.03 0.73
CA ARG A 126 29.65 -5.43 0.47
C ARG A 126 30.31 -6.06 1.70
N ARG A 127 30.03 -5.53 2.89
CA ARG A 127 30.52 -6.11 4.15
C ARG A 127 29.98 -7.52 4.36
N ALA A 128 28.67 -7.69 4.27
CA ALA A 128 28.00 -8.97 4.43
C ALA A 128 28.48 -10.01 3.40
N PHE A 129 28.65 -9.59 2.14
CA PHE A 129 29.19 -10.48 1.11
C PHE A 129 30.61 -10.93 1.45
N ASN A 130 31.49 -10.02 1.84
CA ASN A 130 32.86 -10.38 2.21
C ASN A 130 32.95 -11.29 3.44
N GLU A 131 31.98 -11.19 4.35
CA GLU A 131 31.93 -11.97 5.58
C GLU A 131 31.31 -13.36 5.39
N HIS A 132 30.23 -13.45 4.61
CA HIS A 132 29.41 -14.67 4.51
C HIS A 132 29.53 -15.41 3.16
N ALA A 133 30.09 -14.79 2.12
CA ALA A 133 30.24 -15.47 0.83
C ALA A 133 31.26 -16.61 0.92
N THR A 134 30.94 -17.73 0.28
CA THR A 134 31.86 -18.84 0.06
C THR A 134 32.32 -18.84 -1.40
N GLN A 135 33.20 -19.77 -1.77
CA GLN A 135 33.63 -19.93 -3.17
C GLN A 135 32.48 -20.26 -4.14
N GLN A 136 31.32 -20.72 -3.63
CA GLN A 136 30.13 -21.00 -4.44
C GLN A 136 29.31 -19.74 -4.73
N HIS A 137 29.50 -18.67 -3.95
CA HIS A 137 28.77 -17.42 -4.09
C HIS A 137 29.56 -16.46 -4.99
N LYS A 138 29.11 -16.29 -6.24
CA LYS A 138 29.66 -15.27 -7.14
C LYS A 138 29.12 -13.87 -6.83
N ASN A 139 27.87 -13.79 -6.40
CA ASN A 139 27.14 -12.53 -6.21
C ASN A 139 26.13 -12.62 -5.05
N MET A 140 25.62 -11.46 -4.62
CA MET A 140 24.72 -11.35 -3.48
C MET A 140 23.40 -12.09 -3.69
N ALA A 141 22.94 -12.28 -4.93
CA ALA A 141 21.72 -13.04 -5.20
C ALA A 141 21.89 -14.52 -4.80
N ALA A 142 23.03 -15.12 -5.13
CA ALA A 142 23.35 -16.50 -4.71
C ALA A 142 23.42 -16.63 -3.18
N LEU A 143 24.11 -15.70 -2.51
CA LEU A 143 24.21 -15.71 -1.05
C LEU A 143 22.85 -15.48 -0.36
N LEU A 144 22.05 -14.53 -0.85
CA LEU A 144 20.73 -14.22 -0.30
C LEU A 144 19.76 -15.40 -0.48
N LYS A 145 19.86 -16.13 -1.60
CA LYS A 145 19.01 -17.29 -1.87
C LYS A 145 19.15 -18.38 -0.80
N ASP A 146 20.35 -18.58 -0.26
CA ASP A 146 20.62 -19.56 0.81
C ASP A 146 19.98 -19.18 2.16
N HIS A 147 19.58 -17.92 2.32
CA HIS A 147 18.98 -17.38 3.55
C HIS A 147 17.46 -17.20 3.44
N LEU A 148 16.88 -17.47 2.27
CA LEU A 148 15.43 -17.52 2.09
C LEU A 148 14.88 -18.90 2.49
N PRO A 149 13.57 -19.01 2.76
CA PRO A 149 12.93 -20.31 2.99
C PRO A 149 13.31 -21.32 1.89
N THR A 150 13.61 -22.56 2.31
CA THR A 150 14.20 -23.60 1.45
C THR A 150 13.24 -24.18 0.41
N ASP A 151 11.99 -23.74 0.38
CA ASP A 151 11.06 -24.14 -0.66
C ASP A 151 11.45 -23.56 -2.04
N SER A 152 10.94 -24.22 -3.08
CA SER A 152 11.23 -23.85 -4.47
C SER A 152 10.51 -22.59 -4.94
N TYR A 153 9.77 -21.88 -4.07
CA TYR A 153 8.92 -20.76 -4.49
C TYR A 153 9.68 -19.43 -4.59
N TYR A 154 10.86 -19.34 -3.97
CA TYR A 154 11.69 -18.13 -4.03
C TYR A 154 12.74 -18.18 -5.15
N ARG A 155 12.93 -17.07 -5.86
CA ARG A 155 14.03 -16.85 -6.80
C ARG A 155 14.67 -15.50 -6.52
N VAL A 156 15.99 -15.41 -6.66
CA VAL A 156 16.73 -14.15 -6.49
C VAL A 156 17.53 -13.87 -7.76
N ALA A 157 17.46 -12.65 -8.26
CA ALA A 157 18.21 -12.21 -9.45
C ALA A 157 18.58 -10.74 -9.33
N ALA A 158 19.63 -10.30 -10.02
CA ALA A 158 19.86 -8.87 -10.24
C ALA A 158 19.04 -8.39 -11.43
N ILE A 159 18.55 -7.15 -11.38
CA ILE A 159 17.71 -6.58 -12.43
C ILE A 159 18.45 -5.44 -13.12
N LYS A 160 18.31 -5.39 -14.45
CA LYS A 160 18.76 -4.27 -15.25
C LYS A 160 17.82 -3.08 -15.03
N TYR A 161 18.32 -2.10 -14.29
CA TYR A 161 17.56 -0.90 -13.93
C TYR A 161 16.95 -0.19 -15.15
N GLY A 162 15.68 0.21 -15.02
CA GLY A 162 14.91 0.89 -16.08
C GLY A 162 14.48 0.01 -17.25
N VAL A 163 14.93 -1.25 -17.30
CA VAL A 163 14.53 -2.25 -18.30
C VAL A 163 13.67 -3.35 -17.68
N GLY A 164 13.96 -3.74 -16.43
CA GLY A 164 13.21 -4.75 -15.70
C GLY A 164 13.56 -6.21 -16.06
N SER A 165 14.50 -6.41 -16.99
CA SER A 165 15.02 -7.74 -17.33
C SER A 165 16.07 -8.19 -16.32
N GLU A 166 16.13 -9.48 -16.03
CA GLU A 166 17.21 -10.05 -15.22
C GLU A 166 18.58 -9.86 -15.91
N LEU A 167 19.61 -9.60 -15.10
CA LEU A 167 21.00 -9.69 -15.51
C LEU A 167 21.45 -11.15 -15.46
N ASP A 168 22.33 -11.54 -16.37
CA ASP A 168 22.96 -12.86 -16.30
C ASP A 168 23.74 -12.95 -14.97
N PRO A 169 23.57 -14.02 -14.17
CA PRO A 169 24.32 -14.21 -12.93
C PRO A 169 25.83 -14.08 -13.10
N ASP A 170 26.36 -14.31 -14.31
CA ASP A 170 27.77 -14.23 -14.61
C ASP A 170 28.29 -12.83 -14.94
N GLU A 171 27.40 -11.87 -15.21
CA GLU A 171 27.75 -10.49 -15.60
C GLU A 171 28.06 -9.57 -14.41
N TRP A 172 27.86 -10.04 -13.18
CA TRP A 172 28.10 -9.24 -11.97
C TRP A 172 28.64 -10.08 -10.81
N THR A 173 29.30 -9.41 -9.87
CA THR A 173 29.99 -10.05 -8.74
C THR A 173 29.74 -9.28 -7.45
N GLY A 174 29.70 -9.99 -6.33
CA GLY A 174 29.43 -9.41 -5.01
C GLY A 174 28.13 -8.60 -5.01
N CYS A 175 28.23 -7.32 -4.69
CA CYS A 175 27.10 -6.38 -4.65
C CYS A 175 27.06 -5.39 -5.82
N ASN A 176 27.79 -5.65 -6.91
CA ASN A 176 27.90 -4.73 -8.04
C ASN A 176 26.66 -4.77 -8.95
N THR A 177 25.52 -4.36 -8.40
CA THR A 177 24.25 -4.16 -9.10
C THR A 177 23.52 -2.99 -8.44
N THR A 178 22.55 -2.40 -9.12
CA THR A 178 21.69 -1.35 -8.55
C THR A 178 20.45 -1.92 -7.85
N GLU A 179 20.02 -3.11 -8.27
CA GLU A 179 18.74 -3.71 -7.89
C GLU A 179 18.88 -5.23 -7.82
N ILE A 180 18.34 -5.83 -6.75
CA ILE A 180 18.20 -7.28 -6.58
C ILE A 180 16.71 -7.55 -6.38
N ARG A 181 16.14 -8.44 -7.17
CA ARG A 181 14.73 -8.84 -7.07
C ARG A 181 14.62 -10.21 -6.41
N VAL A 182 13.77 -10.30 -5.39
CA VAL A 182 13.33 -11.57 -4.81
C VAL A 182 11.91 -11.83 -5.31
N THR A 183 11.74 -12.87 -6.13
CA THR A 183 10.44 -13.32 -6.62
C THR A 183 9.90 -14.43 -5.73
N HIS A 184 8.59 -14.41 -5.46
CA HIS A 184 7.88 -15.47 -4.76
C HIS A 184 6.65 -15.92 -5.56
N LYS A 185 6.25 -17.17 -5.38
CA LYS A 185 5.01 -17.74 -5.92
C LYS A 185 4.11 -18.24 -4.80
N TYR A 186 2.93 -17.66 -4.69
CA TYR A 186 1.93 -17.99 -3.68
C TYR A 186 0.60 -18.31 -4.37
N ARG A 187 -0.02 -19.46 -4.10
CA ARG A 187 -1.36 -19.84 -4.63
C ARG A 187 -1.61 -19.59 -6.13
N GLY A 188 -0.55 -19.71 -6.95
CA GLY A 188 -0.61 -19.52 -8.40
C GLY A 188 -0.48 -18.07 -8.88
N VAL A 189 -0.22 -17.11 -7.98
CA VAL A 189 0.24 -15.76 -8.34
C VAL A 189 1.76 -15.66 -8.17
N SER A 190 2.39 -14.80 -8.97
CA SER A 190 3.81 -14.47 -8.86
C SER A 190 3.93 -13.01 -8.48
N CYS A 191 4.79 -12.72 -7.52
CA CYS A 191 5.04 -11.36 -7.03
C CYS A 191 6.54 -11.19 -6.74
N HIS A 192 6.98 -9.97 -6.45
CA HIS A 192 8.38 -9.73 -6.10
C HIS A 192 8.55 -8.56 -5.14
N ALA A 193 9.68 -8.60 -4.43
CA ALA A 193 10.24 -7.45 -3.72
C ALA A 193 11.56 -7.03 -4.38
N ASP A 194 11.69 -5.75 -4.72
CA ASP A 194 12.91 -5.17 -5.26
C ASP A 194 13.74 -4.52 -4.16
N VAL A 195 15.01 -4.92 -4.08
CA VAL A 195 15.98 -4.45 -3.10
C VAL A 195 16.91 -3.45 -3.78
N PHE A 196 16.70 -2.17 -3.50
CA PHE A 196 17.49 -1.09 -4.06
C PHE A 196 18.65 -0.71 -3.19
N GLN A 197 19.82 -0.54 -3.82
CA GLN A 197 21.03 -0.14 -3.11
C GLN A 197 21.18 1.38 -3.04
N MET A 198 21.35 1.88 -1.82
CA MET A 198 21.71 3.27 -1.53
C MET A 198 23.22 3.41 -1.33
N LEU A 199 23.78 4.44 -1.96
CA LEU A 199 25.15 4.90 -1.82
C LEU A 199 25.22 5.96 -0.73
N GLN A 200 26.31 5.98 0.03
CA GLN A 200 26.57 7.00 1.06
C GLN A 200 27.67 7.93 0.57
N SER A 201 27.61 9.23 0.86
CA SER A 201 28.65 10.17 0.43
C SER A 201 30.02 9.89 1.04
N THR A 202 30.04 9.25 2.21
CA THR A 202 31.25 8.85 2.94
C THR A 202 31.80 7.49 2.52
N ASP A 203 31.13 6.77 1.61
CA ASP A 203 31.61 5.48 1.12
C ASP A 203 32.82 5.68 0.20
N PRO A 204 34.03 5.23 0.59
CA PRO A 204 35.23 5.46 -0.23
C PRO A 204 35.24 4.64 -1.52
N SER A 205 34.49 3.54 -1.59
CA SER A 205 34.48 2.64 -2.76
C SER A 205 33.42 3.03 -3.79
N ALA A 206 32.32 3.62 -3.35
CA ALA A 206 31.21 4.04 -4.21
C ALA A 206 30.47 5.23 -3.58
N PRO A 207 31.09 6.42 -3.53
CA PRO A 207 30.49 7.55 -2.85
C PRO A 207 29.24 8.04 -3.57
N CYS A 208 28.24 8.46 -2.80
CA CYS A 208 27.14 9.26 -3.33
C CYS A 208 27.65 10.64 -3.78
N GLN A 209 27.87 10.82 -5.08
CA GLN A 209 28.42 12.07 -5.64
C GLN A 209 27.36 13.07 -6.12
N ARG A 210 26.13 12.60 -6.36
CA ARG A 210 25.08 13.40 -7.02
C ARG A 210 24.30 14.29 -6.05
N CYS A 211 24.22 13.90 -4.79
CA CYS A 211 23.47 14.67 -3.81
C CYS A 211 24.33 15.76 -3.20
N PRO A 212 23.87 17.02 -3.20
CA PRO A 212 24.60 18.11 -2.58
C PRO A 212 24.78 17.82 -1.09
N ILE A 213 26.02 17.89 -0.62
CA ILE A 213 26.31 17.89 0.81
C ILE A 213 25.83 19.25 1.36
N PRO A 214 24.97 19.28 2.39
CA PRO A 214 24.53 20.55 2.95
C PRO A 214 25.74 21.37 3.41
N VAL A 215 25.80 22.64 2.99
CA VAL A 215 26.92 23.53 3.31
C VAL A 215 27.04 23.68 4.83
N ASN A 216 28.26 23.47 5.36
CA ASN A 216 28.58 23.49 6.80
C ASN A 216 27.97 22.35 7.64
N SER A 217 27.57 21.23 7.02
CA SER A 217 27.06 20.06 7.74
C SER A 217 28.06 18.90 7.74
N SER A 218 28.14 18.20 8.87
CA SER A 218 28.78 16.88 8.97
C SER A 218 27.83 15.75 8.55
N ALA A 219 26.65 16.07 8.03
CA ALA A 219 25.67 15.07 7.63
C ALA A 219 26.17 14.22 6.46
N THR A 220 25.97 12.91 6.59
CA THR A 220 26.20 11.97 5.49
C THR A 220 24.95 11.96 4.61
N THR A 221 25.13 12.29 3.32
CA THR A 221 24.05 12.20 2.34
C THR A 221 24.01 10.81 1.73
N VAL A 222 22.83 10.43 1.28
CA VAL A 222 22.60 9.16 0.59
C VAL A 222 21.89 9.39 -0.73
N CYS A 223 22.23 8.57 -1.71
CA CYS A 223 21.49 8.51 -2.98
C CYS A 223 21.29 7.09 -3.46
N ARG A 224 20.18 6.88 -4.14
CA ARG A 224 20.00 5.68 -4.96
C ARG A 224 20.80 5.82 -6.25
N SER A 225 21.47 4.75 -6.67
CA SER A 225 22.34 4.70 -7.86
C SER A 225 21.59 4.85 -9.21
N SER A 226 20.39 5.42 -9.23
CA SER A 226 19.54 5.57 -10.40
C SER A 226 19.62 6.96 -11.04
N LEU A 227 19.03 7.11 -12.23
CA LEU A 227 19.05 8.36 -13.01
C LEU A 227 18.19 9.50 -12.43
N SER A 228 17.35 9.24 -11.43
CA SER A 228 16.57 10.27 -10.73
C SER A 228 17.26 10.66 -9.42
N ASP A 229 17.35 11.96 -9.15
CA ASP A 229 17.98 12.60 -7.99
C ASP A 229 17.24 12.31 -6.67
N GLN A 230 17.21 11.04 -6.25
CA GLN A 230 16.68 10.64 -4.95
C GLN A 230 17.75 10.85 -3.89
N CYS A 231 17.70 12.02 -3.24
CA CYS A 231 18.65 12.48 -2.25
C CYS A 231 18.03 12.54 -0.86
N GLY A 232 18.69 11.90 0.11
CA GLY A 232 18.29 11.95 1.52
C GLY A 232 19.49 12.09 2.45
N LEU A 233 19.21 12.06 3.75
CA LEU A 233 20.24 12.00 4.80
C LEU A 233 20.32 10.57 5.33
N LEU A 234 21.54 10.15 5.70
CA LEU A 234 21.77 8.82 6.28
C LEU A 234 20.96 8.64 7.58
N GLU A 235 20.83 9.68 8.38
CA GLU A 235 20.10 9.68 9.66
C GLU A 235 18.57 9.54 9.51
N ASP A 236 18.02 9.87 8.34
CA ASP A 236 16.60 9.63 8.05
C ASP A 236 16.35 8.16 7.69
N VAL A 237 17.39 7.43 7.28
CA VAL A 237 17.30 6.02 6.89
C VAL A 237 17.71 5.09 8.03
N LEU A 238 18.85 5.37 8.68
CA LEU A 238 19.43 4.54 9.73
C LEU A 238 19.34 5.20 11.12
N PRO A 239 19.18 4.41 12.20
CA PRO A 239 18.98 2.96 12.19
C PRO A 239 17.56 2.61 11.71
N MET A 240 17.46 1.60 10.86
CA MET A 240 16.15 1.04 10.49
C MET A 240 15.57 0.30 11.70
N ARG A 241 14.26 0.39 11.91
CA ARG A 241 13.57 -0.18 13.07
C ARG A 241 12.56 -1.24 12.65
N TRP A 242 12.45 -2.31 13.42
CA TRP A 242 11.39 -3.30 13.24
C TRP A 242 10.00 -2.70 13.47
N ASP A 243 9.07 -3.04 12.60
CA ASP A 243 7.65 -2.73 12.67
C ASP A 243 6.88 -3.82 11.90
N THR A 244 5.60 -3.60 11.64
CA THR A 244 4.76 -4.54 10.88
C THR A 244 4.25 -3.95 9.58
N LEU A 245 4.11 -4.79 8.55
CA LEU A 245 3.37 -4.53 7.31
C LEU A 245 2.32 -5.64 7.15
N ASN A 246 1.01 -5.36 7.12
CA ASN A 246 -0.04 -6.39 7.09
C ASN A 246 0.17 -7.51 8.15
N GLY A 247 0.64 -7.13 9.34
CA GLY A 247 0.86 -8.05 10.47
C GLY A 247 2.13 -8.92 10.40
N VAL A 248 2.97 -8.81 9.37
CA VAL A 248 4.29 -9.48 9.32
C VAL A 248 5.42 -8.50 9.61
N ASN A 249 6.57 -9.00 10.04
CA ASN A 249 7.70 -8.16 10.42
C ASN A 249 8.39 -7.58 9.19
N VAL A 250 8.65 -6.28 9.25
CA VAL A 250 9.51 -5.55 8.30
C VAL A 250 10.35 -4.54 9.06
N LYS A 251 11.36 -3.93 8.43
CA LYS A 251 11.94 -2.70 8.97
C LYS A 251 11.42 -1.48 8.21
N VAL A 252 11.30 -0.38 8.94
CA VAL A 252 11.00 0.94 8.39
C VAL A 252 12.18 1.90 8.64
N PRO A 253 12.37 2.93 7.80
CA PRO A 253 13.40 3.95 8.01
C PRO A 253 13.28 4.63 9.37
N ALA A 254 14.39 5.22 9.85
CA ALA A 254 14.41 6.01 11.08
C ALA A 254 13.40 7.18 11.04
N ASN A 255 13.28 7.84 9.89
CA ASN A 255 12.34 8.92 9.62
C ASN A 255 11.55 8.62 8.32
N PRO A 256 10.40 7.91 8.42
CA PRO A 256 9.58 7.54 7.27
C PRO A 256 9.17 8.72 6.38
N GLU A 257 8.80 9.86 6.97
CA GLU A 257 8.35 11.04 6.22
C GLU A 257 9.49 11.67 5.41
N ALA A 258 10.69 11.77 5.99
CA ALA A 258 11.85 12.29 5.28
C ALA A 258 12.32 11.31 4.18
N ALA A 259 12.26 10.01 4.45
CA ALA A 259 12.54 8.98 3.45
C ALA A 259 11.54 9.00 2.29
N LEU A 260 10.24 9.20 2.54
CA LEU A 260 9.28 9.40 1.44
C LEU A 260 9.55 10.69 0.67
N ARG A 261 9.92 11.77 1.36
CA ARG A 261 10.24 13.05 0.72
C ARG A 261 11.47 12.97 -0.19
N SER A 262 12.49 12.20 0.18
CA SER A 262 13.67 12.00 -0.69
C SER A 262 13.35 11.21 -1.95
N HIS A 263 12.29 10.40 -1.94
CA HIS A 263 11.87 9.56 -3.09
C HIS A 263 10.83 10.25 -3.98
N PHE A 264 9.85 10.92 -3.38
CA PHE A 264 8.71 11.52 -4.06
C PHE A 264 8.79 13.05 -4.19
N GLY A 265 9.83 13.68 -3.62
CA GLY A 265 10.03 15.13 -3.66
C GLY A 265 8.91 15.88 -2.93
N SER A 266 8.34 16.89 -3.58
CA SER A 266 7.21 17.67 -3.07
C SER A 266 5.84 17.01 -3.27
N THR A 267 5.80 15.78 -3.81
CA THR A 267 4.53 15.07 -4.01
C THR A 267 3.91 14.74 -2.66
N SER A 268 2.61 14.99 -2.50
CA SER A 268 1.92 14.74 -1.22
C SER A 268 1.99 13.25 -0.85
N ALA A 269 2.39 12.96 0.38
CA ALA A 269 2.35 11.62 0.97
C ALA A 269 0.94 11.25 1.46
N ARG A 270 -0.09 12.03 1.12
CA ARG A 270 -1.50 11.79 1.46
C ARG A 270 -2.25 11.13 0.30
N LEU A 271 -3.40 10.53 0.60
CA LEU A 271 -4.37 10.12 -0.41
C LEU A 271 -4.98 11.38 -1.04
N ILE A 272 -5.17 11.38 -2.36
CA ILE A 272 -5.77 12.50 -3.09
C ILE A 272 -7.06 11.96 -3.71
N ASN A 273 -8.22 12.36 -3.18
CA ASN A 273 -9.52 11.93 -3.70
C ASN A 273 -9.72 12.45 -5.13
N LEU A 274 -10.57 11.78 -5.90
CA LEU A 274 -10.96 12.14 -7.27
C LEU A 274 -9.78 12.34 -8.24
N LYS A 275 -8.61 11.75 -7.95
CA LYS A 275 -7.44 11.76 -8.83
C LYS A 275 -7.13 10.38 -9.37
N GLU A 276 -6.57 10.38 -10.58
CA GLU A 276 -6.00 9.19 -11.19
C GLU A 276 -4.97 8.55 -10.26
N ILE A 277 -4.96 7.22 -10.23
CA ILE A 277 -3.92 6.48 -9.52
C ILE A 277 -2.56 6.76 -10.19
N PRO A 278 -1.65 7.49 -9.54
CA PRO A 278 -0.45 7.97 -10.20
C PRO A 278 0.48 6.81 -10.55
N ARG A 279 1.00 6.82 -11.79
CA ARG A 279 2.10 5.94 -12.25
C ARG A 279 1.84 4.43 -12.09
N ASN A 280 0.58 4.00 -12.10
CA ASN A 280 0.22 2.58 -12.01
C ASN A 280 -0.22 2.05 -13.38
N TYR A 281 0.54 1.13 -13.97
CA TYR A 281 0.23 0.63 -15.32
C TYR A 281 -1.03 -0.25 -15.38
N LYS A 282 -1.47 -0.82 -14.25
CA LYS A 282 -2.63 -1.72 -14.18
C LYS A 282 -3.94 -0.95 -13.97
N TYR A 283 -3.90 0.10 -13.16
CA TYR A 283 -5.08 0.86 -12.73
C TYR A 283 -5.03 2.36 -13.12
N SER A 284 -4.19 2.76 -14.08
CA SER A 284 -4.13 4.13 -14.59
C SER A 284 -5.44 4.63 -15.20
N SER A 285 -6.35 3.74 -15.60
CA SER A 285 -7.68 4.10 -16.08
C SER A 285 -8.71 4.34 -14.97
N TYR A 286 -8.29 4.27 -13.70
CA TYR A 286 -9.14 4.45 -12.52
C TYR A 286 -8.73 5.70 -11.74
N ARG A 287 -9.71 6.27 -11.05
CA ARG A 287 -9.51 7.30 -10.02
C ARG A 287 -9.77 6.71 -8.64
N LEU A 288 -9.03 7.20 -7.66
CA LEU A 288 -9.34 6.98 -6.25
C LEU A 288 -10.57 7.81 -5.89
N VAL A 289 -11.60 7.17 -5.34
CA VAL A 289 -12.72 7.84 -4.68
C VAL A 289 -12.70 7.47 -3.20
N ILE A 290 -12.74 8.49 -2.35
CA ILE A 290 -12.81 8.38 -0.89
C ILE A 290 -14.20 8.87 -0.49
N GLY A 291 -14.96 8.01 0.17
CA GLY A 291 -16.34 8.28 0.54
C GLY A 291 -16.96 7.12 1.29
N GLU A 292 -18.28 7.14 1.43
CA GLU A 292 -19.05 6.07 2.06
C GLU A 292 -20.08 5.53 1.09
N ALA A 293 -20.25 4.20 1.07
CA ALA A 293 -21.32 3.58 0.31
C ALA A 293 -22.65 3.84 1.00
N ASN A 294 -23.59 4.46 0.28
CA ASN A 294 -24.99 4.53 0.69
C ASN A 294 -25.72 3.35 0.06
N SER A 295 -26.34 2.50 0.88
CA SER A 295 -27.41 1.62 0.41
C SER A 295 -28.64 2.47 0.10
N ASP A 296 -29.39 2.14 -0.94
CA ASP A 296 -30.64 2.79 -1.41
C ASP A 296 -31.73 3.03 -0.33
N ASP A 297 -31.52 2.58 0.91
CA ASP A 297 -32.42 2.78 2.05
C ASP A 297 -32.33 4.19 2.68
N ASP A 298 -31.29 4.97 2.40
CA ASP A 298 -31.14 6.35 2.91
C ASP A 298 -31.43 7.38 1.80
N GLU A 299 -32.74 7.60 1.56
CA GLU A 299 -33.36 8.79 0.97
C GLU A 299 -32.57 9.53 -0.16
N ILE A 300 -32.77 9.10 -1.41
CA ILE A 300 -32.67 10.02 -2.54
C ILE A 300 -33.89 10.95 -2.50
N ILE A 301 -33.85 12.01 -1.68
CA ILE A 301 -34.69 13.18 -1.90
C ILE A 301 -34.06 13.98 -3.03
N MET A 302 -34.40 13.63 -4.27
CA MET A 302 -34.23 14.56 -5.37
C MET A 302 -35.26 15.70 -5.17
N ASP A 303 -34.77 16.88 -4.79
CA ASP A 303 -35.54 18.12 -4.78
C ASP A 303 -35.96 18.49 -6.21
N ASN A 304 -37.09 17.94 -6.65
CA ASN A 304 -37.76 18.38 -7.86
C ASN A 304 -38.63 19.60 -7.52
N GLY A 305 -38.04 20.78 -7.67
CA GLY A 305 -38.76 22.04 -7.62
C GLY A 305 -39.98 22.04 -8.54
N SER A 306 -41.17 22.17 -7.96
CA SER A 306 -42.41 22.54 -8.64
C SER A 306 -43.34 23.25 -7.67
N THR A 307 -43.38 24.57 -7.81
CA THR A 307 -44.44 25.46 -7.33
C THR A 307 -45.84 24.92 -7.60
N ALA A 308 -46.70 24.82 -6.57
CA ALA A 308 -48.08 25.35 -6.54
C ALA A 308 -48.87 24.83 -5.33
N ASP A 309 -49.50 25.78 -4.65
CA ASP A 309 -50.73 25.69 -3.86
C ASP A 309 -50.79 24.78 -2.63
N GLY A 310 -50.49 25.41 -1.50
CA GLY A 310 -51.04 24.99 -0.21
C GLY A 310 -52.56 25.17 -0.19
N ILE A 311 -53.27 24.07 0.04
CA ILE A 311 -54.61 24.09 0.63
C ILE A 311 -54.63 23.02 1.73
N PHE A 312 -54.76 23.52 2.96
CA PHE A 312 -55.19 22.80 4.16
C PHE A 312 -56.47 22.01 3.89
N LEU A 313 -56.49 20.71 4.20
CA LEU A 313 -57.64 20.05 4.81
C LEU A 313 -57.14 18.99 5.78
N SER A 314 -57.33 19.29 7.07
CA SER A 314 -57.39 18.31 8.14
C SER A 314 -58.56 17.37 7.88
N ASP A 315 -58.37 16.07 8.11
CA ASP A 315 -59.44 15.22 8.61
C ASP A 315 -58.86 14.16 9.53
N ASP A 316 -59.27 14.29 10.80
CA ASP A 316 -59.14 13.32 11.87
C ASP A 316 -59.80 12.00 11.48
N VAL A 317 -59.11 10.88 11.71
CA VAL A 317 -59.77 9.64 12.12
C VAL A 317 -58.94 8.95 13.21
N ASP A 318 -59.38 9.17 14.45
CA ASP A 318 -59.09 8.33 15.61
C ASP A 318 -59.79 6.97 15.49
N VAL A 319 -59.06 5.85 15.59
CA VAL A 319 -59.54 4.60 16.22
C VAL A 319 -58.39 3.83 16.91
N VAL A 320 -58.18 4.12 18.19
CA VAL A 320 -58.33 3.22 19.36
C VAL A 320 -57.72 1.78 19.32
N LYS A 321 -56.69 1.62 20.18
CA LYS A 321 -56.36 0.54 21.14
C LYS A 321 -56.21 -0.92 20.67
N SER A 322 -55.06 -1.51 20.99
CA SER A 322 -54.94 -2.36 22.21
C SER A 322 -53.50 -2.54 22.66
N SER A 323 -53.25 -2.13 23.89
CA SER A 323 -52.11 -2.52 24.73
C SER A 323 -52.21 -4.00 25.14
N ASP A 324 -51.10 -4.71 25.18
CA ASP A 324 -50.83 -5.64 26.28
C ASP A 324 -49.35 -5.67 26.64
N LYS A 325 -49.14 -5.83 27.95
CA LYS A 325 -47.96 -5.53 28.75
C LYS A 325 -47.42 -6.83 29.36
N LEU A 326 -46.11 -6.82 29.63
CA LEU A 326 -45.39 -7.61 30.66
C LEU A 326 -45.29 -9.14 30.41
N SER A 327 -44.20 -9.82 30.75
CA SER A 327 -43.33 -9.64 31.91
C SER A 327 -41.95 -10.26 31.68
N ALA A 328 -40.95 -9.67 32.35
CA ALA A 328 -39.69 -10.31 32.66
C ALA A 328 -39.86 -11.24 33.86
N GLU A 329 -39.13 -12.35 33.90
CA GLU A 329 -38.64 -12.89 35.17
C GLU A 329 -37.34 -13.69 34.99
N THR A 330 -36.47 -13.52 35.97
CA THR A 330 -35.07 -13.92 36.07
C THR A 330 -34.94 -14.93 37.21
N THR A 331 -34.24 -16.05 37.04
CA THR A 331 -33.44 -16.77 38.08
C THR A 331 -32.62 -17.87 37.39
N VAL A 332 -31.28 -17.82 37.27
CA VAL A 332 -30.16 -18.02 38.21
C VAL A 332 -30.20 -19.34 39.01
N THR A 333 -29.26 -20.27 38.69
CA THR A 333 -28.24 -20.93 39.56
C THR A 333 -27.87 -22.29 38.97
N SER A 334 -26.59 -22.48 38.57
CA SER A 334 -25.54 -23.27 39.25
C SER A 334 -25.74 -24.80 39.07
N ALA A 335 -24.75 -25.67 38.96
CA ALA A 335 -23.34 -25.66 39.34
C ALA A 335 -22.67 -26.90 38.65
N LEU A 336 -21.42 -26.78 38.20
CA LEU A 336 -20.23 -27.49 38.74
C LEU A 336 -20.18 -29.04 38.53
N VAL A 337 -19.15 -29.52 37.81
CA VAL A 337 -17.87 -30.10 38.34
C VAL A 337 -17.27 -31.06 37.29
N ASP A 338 -16.03 -30.74 36.87
CA ASP A 338 -14.79 -31.54 36.79
C ASP A 338 -14.90 -33.10 36.78
N THR A 339 -13.99 -33.91 36.25
CA THR A 339 -12.56 -33.88 35.85
C THR A 339 -12.39 -35.18 35.00
N VAL A 340 -11.41 -35.35 34.12
CA VAL A 340 -9.96 -35.54 34.31
C VAL A 340 -9.27 -35.21 33.00
#